data_AF-A0A401RHG0-F1
#
_entry.id   AF-A0A401RHG0-F1
#
_cell.length_a   1.000
_cell.length_b   1.000
_cell.length_c   1.000
_cell.angle_alpha   90.00
_cell.angle_beta   90.00
_cell.angle_gamma   90.00
#
_symmetry.space_group_name_H-M   'P 1'
#
loop_
_entity.id
_entity.type
_entity.pdbx_description
1 polymer ?
#
loop_
_entity_poly.entity_id
_entity_poly.type
_entity_poly.pdbx_seq_one_letter_code
_entity_poly.pdbx_strand_id
1 'polypeptide(L)'
;MAVGLESRVDQTRPDQRFQEMEEQHWVEALFPPRFNVQDLIGKGVTSELVLVSENFAVKRLKRIKNIYQQKIENFQQEHKFKRKAYSSGWTASVTDTQTPIEDLKLQMCGNSHAGMFKSDKSDRNAENFIDGMEEQCIWNTEELTTLHEMKCRKDTKQQHLKAQLALAHFQAEELKARNKKLTVCLEIKEAELHKTKLDLQNNALYLRQTMQESVKKDLQIRGLKEDLQEKIVTMYNLSSQLQWNRLETQDRHLEKEKLISNWKQMELEHQLEKVCLLERWKEKSILELKKRQTELDTVKTELKKERCQHAQNKQALELLRKHCSSLPALDLAQNFKVDFLNK
;
A
#
# COMPACT_ATOMS: atom_id res chain seq x y z
N MET A 1 82.01 5.32 -27.53
CA MET A 1 82.08 4.97 -28.96
C MET A 1 80.70 4.50 -29.40
N ALA A 2 80.23 5.01 -30.54
CA ALA A 2 79.08 4.59 -31.36
C ALA A 2 77.70 4.56 -30.66
N VAL A 3 76.76 5.48 -30.89
CA VAL A 3 76.07 5.89 -32.16
C VAL A 3 75.16 4.81 -32.74
N GLY A 4 73.91 5.19 -33.03
CA GLY A 4 72.98 4.49 -33.94
C GLY A 4 71.70 4.07 -33.23
N LEU A 5 70.63 4.87 -33.12
CA LEU A 5 69.65 5.22 -34.17
C LEU A 5 69.28 4.02 -35.06
N GLU A 6 68.08 3.47 -34.87
CA GLU A 6 67.22 3.14 -36.00
C GLU A 6 65.74 3.03 -35.60
N SER A 7 64.95 3.80 -36.32
CA SER A 7 63.49 3.87 -36.29
C SER A 7 62.85 2.58 -36.80
N ARG A 8 61.74 2.16 -36.19
CA ARG A 8 60.68 1.49 -36.94
C ARG A 8 59.31 1.91 -36.45
N VAL A 9 58.67 2.70 -37.32
CA VAL A 9 57.26 2.99 -37.34
C VAL A 9 56.53 1.71 -37.70
N ASP A 10 55.64 1.25 -36.83
CA ASP A 10 54.52 0.40 -37.21
C ASP A 10 53.24 1.03 -36.65
N GLN A 11 52.53 1.72 -37.53
CA GLN A 11 51.12 2.02 -37.38
C GLN A 11 50.35 0.83 -37.93
N THR A 12 49.58 0.12 -37.11
CA THR A 12 48.33 -0.52 -37.55
C THR A 12 47.46 -0.95 -36.37
N ARG A 13 46.29 -0.30 -36.32
CA ARG A 13 45.00 -0.64 -35.69
C ARG A 13 44.72 -0.20 -34.24
N PRO A 14 43.58 0.48 -34.04
CA PRO A 14 43.14 0.99 -32.75
C PRO A 14 42.43 -0.14 -31.97
N ASP A 15 42.97 -0.50 -30.82
CA ASP A 15 42.17 -1.17 -29.81
C ASP A 15 41.13 -0.19 -29.30
N GLN A 16 39.88 -0.45 -29.65
CA GLN A 16 38.69 0.12 -29.05
C GLN A 16 38.69 -0.20 -27.56
N ARG A 17 39.38 0.63 -26.77
CA ARG A 17 38.99 0.85 -25.38
C ARG A 17 37.65 1.56 -25.45
N PHE A 18 36.58 0.79 -25.31
CA PHE A 18 35.34 1.30 -24.72
C PHE A 18 35.70 1.77 -23.30
N GLN A 19 36.24 2.98 -23.20
CA GLN A 19 36.01 3.81 -22.03
C GLN A 19 34.52 4.15 -22.12
N GLU A 20 33.71 3.33 -21.45
CA GLU A 20 32.45 3.80 -20.91
C GLU A 20 32.80 4.98 -20.00
N MET A 21 32.83 6.18 -20.58
CA MET A 21 32.60 7.40 -19.83
C MET A 21 31.20 7.20 -19.27
N GLU A 22 31.11 6.75 -18.01
CA GLU A 22 29.87 6.93 -17.23
C GLU A 22 29.52 8.40 -17.37
N GLU A 23 28.49 8.70 -18.17
CA GLU A 23 27.97 10.05 -18.35
C GLU A 23 27.48 10.53 -16.99
N GLN A 24 28.38 11.19 -16.25
CA GLN A 24 28.06 11.78 -14.96
C GLN A 24 26.90 12.74 -15.15
N HIS A 25 25.79 12.43 -14.49
CA HIS A 25 24.59 13.23 -14.54
C HIS A 25 24.95 14.66 -14.09
N TRP A 26 24.47 15.69 -14.79
CA TRP A 26 24.85 17.09 -14.54
C TRP A 26 24.67 17.54 -13.07
N VAL A 27 23.77 16.89 -12.34
CA VAL A 27 23.57 17.10 -10.90
C VAL A 27 24.78 16.65 -10.07
N GLU A 28 25.43 15.54 -10.44
CA GLU A 28 26.61 15.01 -9.75
C GLU A 28 27.85 15.88 -10.01
N ALA A 29 27.90 16.58 -11.15
CA ALA A 29 28.95 17.56 -11.44
C ALA A 29 28.84 18.83 -10.58
N LEU A 30 27.61 19.26 -10.27
CA LEU A 30 27.35 20.42 -9.41
C LEU A 30 27.38 20.09 -7.92
N PHE A 31 27.05 18.84 -7.57
CA PHE A 31 27.02 18.34 -6.21
C PHE A 31 27.72 16.97 -6.13
N PRO A 32 29.07 16.95 -6.20
CA PRO A 32 29.80 15.70 -6.09
C PRO A 32 29.46 15.04 -4.74
N PRO A 33 29.03 13.76 -4.74
CA PRO A 33 28.64 13.08 -3.52
C PRO A 33 29.84 13.04 -2.57
N ARG A 34 29.63 13.53 -1.33
CA ARG A 34 30.68 13.63 -0.30
C ARG A 34 31.06 12.27 0.32
N PHE A 35 30.41 11.21 -0.11
CA PHE A 35 30.59 9.85 0.39
C PHE A 35 30.61 8.90 -0.81
N ASN A 36 31.61 8.03 -0.88
CA ASN A 36 31.65 6.98 -1.88
C ASN A 36 30.91 5.74 -1.35
N VAL A 37 30.52 4.81 -2.22
CA VAL A 37 29.84 3.55 -1.85
C VAL A 37 30.68 2.75 -0.85
N GLN A 38 32.00 2.91 -0.90
CA GLN A 38 32.98 2.31 0.02
C GLN A 38 32.97 2.95 1.43
N ASP A 39 32.46 4.17 1.58
CA ASP A 39 32.33 4.86 2.87
C ASP A 39 31.03 4.49 3.60
N LEU A 40 29.96 4.15 2.84
CA LEU A 40 28.69 3.69 3.40
C LEU A 40 28.74 2.22 3.83
N ILE A 41 29.46 1.40 3.08
CA ILE A 41 29.61 -0.04 3.32
C ILE A 41 30.96 -0.22 4.01
N GLY A 42 30.99 0.02 5.33
CA GLY A 42 32.22 -0.09 6.12
C GLY A 42 33.02 -1.34 5.74
N LYS A 43 34.35 -1.19 5.59
CA LYS A 43 35.29 -2.26 5.19
C LYS A 43 34.97 -3.57 5.91
N GLY A 44 34.26 -4.48 5.22
CA GLY A 44 33.91 -5.79 5.77
C GLY A 44 32.49 -6.30 5.48
N VAL A 45 31.57 -5.50 4.94
CA VAL A 45 30.23 -6.01 4.59
C VAL A 45 30.24 -6.58 3.17
N THR A 46 30.02 -7.89 3.07
CA THR A 46 29.96 -8.66 1.83
C THR A 46 28.85 -8.19 0.89
N SER A 47 29.10 -8.30 -0.42
CA SER A 47 28.22 -7.93 -1.55
C SER A 47 26.79 -8.49 -1.48
N GLU A 48 26.52 -9.41 -0.56
CA GLU A 48 25.23 -10.07 -0.36
C GLU A 48 24.16 -9.12 0.23
N LEU A 49 24.55 -8.16 1.09
CA LEU A 49 23.60 -7.22 1.70
C LEU A 49 23.11 -6.16 0.69
N VAL A 50 23.95 -5.77 -0.26
CA VAL A 50 23.62 -4.83 -1.34
C VAL A 50 22.63 -5.47 -2.32
N LEU A 51 22.81 -6.75 -2.64
CA LEU A 51 21.91 -7.51 -3.52
C LEU A 51 20.49 -7.68 -2.93
N VAL A 52 20.34 -7.75 -1.60
CA VAL A 52 19.01 -7.82 -0.94
C VAL A 52 18.25 -6.50 -1.08
N SER A 53 18.94 -5.37 -0.96
CA SER A 53 18.39 -4.02 -1.17
C SER A 53 17.94 -3.80 -2.62
N GLU A 54 18.77 -4.21 -3.58
CA GLU A 54 18.49 -4.08 -5.00
C GLU A 54 17.31 -4.97 -5.44
N ASN A 55 17.23 -6.20 -4.92
CA ASN A 55 16.09 -7.09 -5.14
C ASN A 55 14.77 -6.52 -4.59
N PHE A 56 14.82 -5.78 -3.48
CA PHE A 56 13.65 -5.09 -2.94
C PHE A 56 13.24 -3.89 -3.81
N ALA A 57 14.21 -3.11 -4.29
CA ALA A 57 13.98 -1.99 -5.20
C ALA A 57 13.35 -2.46 -6.53
N VAL A 58 13.86 -3.55 -7.13
CA VAL A 58 13.31 -4.15 -8.36
C VAL A 58 11.89 -4.68 -8.14
N LYS A 59 11.62 -5.33 -7.01
CA LYS A 59 10.25 -5.78 -6.65
C LYS A 59 9.29 -4.60 -6.47
N ARG A 60 9.74 -3.51 -5.84
CA ARG A 60 8.96 -2.27 -5.68
C ARG A 60 8.66 -1.63 -7.04
N LEU A 61 9.66 -1.55 -7.93
CA LEU A 61 9.50 -0.98 -9.26
C LEU A 61 8.52 -1.80 -10.12
N LYS A 62 8.58 -3.13 -10.05
CA LYS A 62 7.62 -4.03 -10.71
C LYS A 62 6.19 -3.83 -10.18
N ARG A 63 6.02 -3.65 -8.86
CA ARG A 63 4.72 -3.38 -8.25
C ARG A 63 4.14 -2.05 -8.73
N ILE A 64 4.96 -1.00 -8.76
CA ILE A 64 4.57 0.32 -9.24
C ILE A 64 4.21 0.27 -10.73
N LYS A 65 5.03 -0.37 -11.56
CA LYS A 65 4.75 -0.57 -12.99
C LYS A 65 3.42 -1.28 -13.23
N ASN A 66 3.12 -2.33 -12.46
CA ASN A 66 1.84 -3.05 -12.57
C ASN A 66 0.64 -2.17 -12.19
N ILE A 67 0.76 -1.33 -11.16
CA ILE A 67 -0.31 -0.40 -10.76
C ILE A 67 -0.62 0.61 -11.89
N TYR A 68 0.42 1.18 -12.50
CA TYR A 68 0.25 2.11 -13.62
C TYR A 68 -0.34 1.41 -14.86
N GLN A 69 0.14 0.20 -15.19
CA GLN A 69 -0.39 -0.61 -16.29
C GLN A 69 -1.90 -0.89 -16.10
N GLN A 70 -2.28 -1.33 -14.90
CA GLN A 70 -3.67 -1.63 -14.54
C GLN A 70 -4.56 -0.39 -14.58
N LYS A 71 -4.04 0.77 -14.13
CA LYS A 71 -4.75 2.07 -14.23
C LYS A 71 -4.98 2.48 -15.69
N ILE A 72 -4.01 2.29 -16.57
CA ILE A 72 -4.12 2.58 -18.01
C ILE A 72 -5.15 1.66 -18.66
N GLU A 73 -5.10 0.37 -18.36
CA GLU A 73 -6.07 -0.61 -18.87
C GLU A 73 -7.50 -0.31 -18.41
N ASN A 74 -7.69 -0.01 -17.12
CA ASN A 74 -8.99 0.37 -16.57
C ASN A 74 -9.51 1.66 -17.19
N PHE A 75 -8.65 2.66 -17.41
CA PHE A 75 -9.04 3.91 -18.07
C PHE A 75 -9.46 3.68 -19.52
N GLN A 76 -8.73 2.84 -20.26
CA GLN A 76 -9.09 2.48 -21.64
C GLN A 76 -10.39 1.66 -21.72
N GLN A 77 -10.62 0.75 -20.77
CA GLN A 77 -11.86 -0.02 -20.68
C GLN A 77 -13.06 0.86 -20.33
N GLU A 78 -12.90 1.78 -19.37
CA GLU A 78 -13.94 2.74 -19.00
C GLU A 78 -14.30 3.67 -20.17
N HIS A 79 -13.29 4.12 -20.94
CA HIS A 79 -13.52 4.93 -22.13
C HIS A 79 -14.20 4.16 -23.27
N LYS A 80 -13.94 2.84 -23.40
CA LYS A 80 -14.63 1.95 -24.34
C LYS A 80 -16.08 1.68 -23.90
N PHE A 81 -16.35 1.56 -22.59
CA PHE A 81 -17.70 1.40 -22.05
C PHE A 81 -18.54 2.67 -22.26
N LYS A 82 -17.97 3.85 -21.98
CA LYS A 82 -18.62 5.14 -22.26
C LYS A 82 -18.91 5.32 -23.75
N ARG A 83 -17.99 4.93 -24.65
CA ARG A 83 -18.23 5.00 -26.10
C ARG A 83 -19.37 4.05 -26.55
N LYS A 84 -19.49 2.84 -25.97
CA LYS A 84 -20.62 1.92 -26.25
C LYS A 84 -21.96 2.37 -25.63
N ALA A 85 -21.95 3.09 -24.51
CA ALA A 85 -23.16 3.67 -23.92
C ALA A 85 -23.74 4.82 -24.77
N TYR A 86 -22.88 5.61 -25.42
CA TYR A 86 -23.32 6.65 -26.36
C TYR A 86 -23.74 6.12 -27.75
N SER A 87 -23.27 4.92 -28.16
CA SER A 87 -23.64 4.31 -29.44
C SER A 87 -24.88 3.42 -29.39
N SER A 88 -25.38 3.04 -28.21
CA SER A 88 -26.54 2.14 -28.05
C SER A 88 -27.84 2.87 -27.71
N GLY A 89 -27.81 4.19 -27.54
CA GLY A 89 -29.01 5.04 -27.35
C GLY A 89 -29.68 5.52 -28.65
N TRP A 90 -29.10 5.29 -29.82
CA TRP A 90 -29.64 5.80 -31.10
C TRP A 90 -30.52 4.78 -31.87
N THR A 91 -30.50 3.50 -31.51
CA THR A 91 -31.23 2.46 -32.25
C THR A 91 -32.29 1.76 -31.40
N ALA A 92 -33.29 2.51 -30.92
CA ALA A 92 -34.57 1.95 -30.46
C ALA A 92 -35.62 3.06 -30.23
N SER A 93 -36.27 3.54 -31.30
CA SER A 93 -37.72 3.84 -31.34
C SER A 93 -38.09 4.62 -32.62
N VAL A 94 -37.95 4.02 -33.79
CA VAL A 94 -38.66 4.51 -34.99
C VAL A 94 -39.21 3.30 -35.73
N THR A 95 -40.26 2.71 -35.17
CA THR A 95 -41.27 1.97 -35.92
C THR A 95 -42.59 2.08 -35.17
N ASP A 96 -43.62 2.46 -35.93
CA ASP A 96 -45.05 2.33 -35.67
C ASP A 96 -45.74 3.42 -34.83
N THR A 97 -46.02 4.55 -35.49
CA THR A 97 -47.41 4.85 -35.91
C THR A 97 -47.41 5.71 -37.17
N GLN A 98 -47.94 5.13 -38.25
CA GLN A 98 -48.29 5.77 -39.51
C GLN A 98 -49.45 6.75 -39.32
N THR A 99 -49.44 7.87 -40.05
CA THR A 99 -50.51 8.25 -40.99
C THR A 99 -50.06 9.45 -41.84
N PRO A 100 -50.59 9.59 -43.07
CA PRO A 100 -49.85 10.05 -44.23
C PRO A 100 -50.13 11.50 -44.59
N ILE A 101 -49.08 12.20 -45.01
CA ILE A 101 -49.16 13.50 -45.68
C ILE A 101 -49.25 13.19 -47.17
N GLU A 102 -50.45 13.23 -47.74
CA GLU A 102 -50.64 13.50 -49.17
C GLU A 102 -52.10 13.88 -49.50
N ASP A 103 -52.19 14.90 -50.36
CA ASP A 103 -53.27 15.27 -51.27
C ASP A 103 -54.54 16.01 -50.81
N LEU A 104 -54.56 17.32 -51.09
CA LEU A 104 -55.47 17.96 -52.07
C LEU A 104 -55.04 19.44 -52.27
N LYS A 105 -54.26 19.82 -53.29
CA LYS A 105 -54.53 19.97 -54.74
C LYS A 105 -55.52 21.09 -55.11
N LEU A 106 -55.03 21.96 -56.01
CA LEU A 106 -55.75 22.82 -56.97
C LEU A 106 -56.40 24.07 -56.33
N GLN A 107 -56.42 25.25 -56.95
CA GLN A 107 -56.35 25.57 -58.37
C GLN A 107 -56.26 27.09 -58.55
N MET A 108 -55.55 27.50 -59.60
CA MET A 108 -55.85 28.63 -60.49
C MET A 108 -55.85 30.06 -59.90
N CYS A 109 -54.93 30.90 -60.38
CA CYS A 109 -54.98 31.63 -61.65
C CYS A 109 -55.79 32.92 -61.52
N GLY A 110 -55.18 34.00 -62.00
CA GLY A 110 -55.93 35.02 -62.70
C GLY A 110 -56.16 36.30 -61.91
N ASN A 111 -55.28 37.26 -62.21
CA ASN A 111 -55.61 38.64 -62.51
C ASN A 111 -56.33 39.46 -61.44
N SER A 112 -55.72 40.59 -61.09
CA SER A 112 -56.21 41.87 -61.60
C SER A 112 -55.19 42.98 -61.37
N HIS A 113 -54.55 43.39 -62.46
CA HIS A 113 -54.29 44.77 -62.84
C HIS A 113 -54.21 45.82 -61.70
N ALA A 114 -52.99 46.17 -61.27
CA ALA A 114 -52.71 47.55 -60.91
C ALA A 114 -52.52 48.33 -62.23
N GLY A 115 -53.65 48.54 -62.90
CA GLY A 115 -53.77 49.34 -64.10
C GLY A 115 -53.43 50.79 -63.78
N MET A 116 -52.45 51.29 -64.52
CA MET A 116 -52.23 52.71 -64.79
C MET A 116 -53.56 53.37 -65.17
N PHE A 117 -54.04 54.32 -64.37
CA PHE A 117 -54.99 55.33 -64.83
C PHE A 117 -54.32 56.71 -64.73
N LYS A 118 -53.60 57.04 -65.80
CA LYS A 118 -53.64 58.39 -66.33
C LYS A 118 -55.10 58.67 -66.70
N SER A 119 -55.66 59.75 -66.19
CA SER A 119 -56.84 60.39 -66.81
C SER A 119 -56.38 61.71 -67.39
N ASP A 120 -55.76 61.60 -68.56
CA ASP A 120 -55.76 62.68 -69.55
C ASP A 120 -56.85 62.29 -70.56
N LYS A 121 -57.91 63.09 -70.64
CA LYS A 121 -58.81 63.15 -71.79
C LYS A 121 -59.19 64.61 -72.02
N SER A 122 -58.34 65.24 -72.82
CA SER A 122 -58.80 66.11 -73.91
C SER A 122 -59.76 65.35 -74.81
N ASP A 123 -60.94 65.92 -75.05
CA ASP A 123 -61.53 66.19 -76.38
C ASP A 123 -62.99 66.60 -76.17
N ARG A 124 -63.38 67.87 -76.36
CA ARG A 124 -63.47 68.63 -77.61
C ARG A 124 -64.56 68.08 -78.55
N ASN A 125 -65.48 68.99 -78.90
CA ASN A 125 -66.56 68.93 -79.89
C ASN A 125 -67.93 68.45 -79.37
N ALA A 126 -68.81 69.41 -79.07
CA ALA A 126 -69.77 69.88 -80.07
C ALA A 126 -70.45 71.15 -79.54
N GLU A 127 -70.25 72.24 -80.26
CA GLU A 127 -71.18 73.35 -80.26
C GLU A 127 -72.60 72.79 -80.44
N ASN A 128 -73.55 73.25 -79.63
CA ASN A 128 -74.69 74.01 -80.12
C ASN A 128 -75.86 73.95 -79.12
N PHE A 129 -76.36 75.15 -78.84
CA PHE A 129 -77.78 75.49 -78.84
C PHE A 129 -78.61 75.27 -77.55
N ILE A 130 -79.33 76.36 -77.25
CA ILE A 130 -80.57 76.50 -76.48
C ILE A 130 -80.39 76.70 -74.97
N ASP A 131 -80.03 77.95 -74.66
CA ASP A 131 -80.81 78.73 -73.70
C ASP A 131 -82.29 78.68 -74.11
N GLY A 132 -83.12 78.06 -73.28
CA GLY A 132 -84.53 77.83 -73.57
C GLY A 132 -85.04 76.48 -73.06
N MET A 133 -85.15 76.34 -71.74
CA MET A 133 -86.40 75.95 -71.06
C MET A 133 -86.09 75.77 -69.57
N GLU A 134 -86.72 76.62 -68.77
CA GLU A 134 -86.95 76.42 -67.36
C GLU A 134 -87.62 75.07 -67.13
N GLU A 135 -86.87 74.04 -66.75
CA GLU A 135 -87.42 73.02 -65.87
C GLU A 135 -87.46 73.64 -64.48
N GLN A 136 -88.58 74.30 -64.19
CA GLN A 136 -88.92 74.86 -62.89
C GLN A 136 -88.71 73.79 -61.82
N CYS A 137 -87.67 74.00 -61.01
CA CYS A 137 -87.49 73.24 -59.79
C CYS A 137 -88.71 73.49 -58.91
N ILE A 138 -89.50 72.45 -58.63
CA ILE A 138 -90.75 72.50 -57.84
C ILE A 138 -90.49 72.89 -56.36
N TRP A 139 -89.23 72.99 -55.96
CA TRP A 139 -88.79 73.19 -54.58
C TRP A 139 -88.41 74.65 -54.34
N ASN A 140 -88.85 75.20 -53.21
CA ASN A 140 -88.45 76.55 -52.78
C ASN A 140 -86.94 76.59 -52.46
N THR A 141 -86.27 77.73 -52.66
CA THR A 141 -84.82 77.90 -52.39
C THR A 141 -84.47 77.60 -50.93
N GLU A 142 -85.38 77.85 -49.99
CA GLU A 142 -85.27 77.48 -48.57
C GLU A 142 -85.37 75.96 -48.32
N GLU A 143 -86.15 75.23 -49.13
CA GLU A 143 -86.30 73.76 -49.00
C GLU A 143 -85.08 73.03 -49.57
N LEU A 144 -84.48 73.56 -50.64
CA LEU A 144 -83.22 73.06 -51.19
C LEU A 144 -82.05 73.24 -50.22
N THR A 145 -81.93 74.41 -49.59
CA THR A 145 -80.85 74.68 -48.62
C THR A 145 -80.98 73.79 -47.38
N THR A 146 -82.19 73.62 -46.84
CA THR A 146 -82.43 72.70 -45.71
C THR A 146 -82.18 71.23 -46.06
N LEU A 147 -82.54 70.76 -47.25
CA LEU A 147 -82.23 69.41 -47.72
C LEU A 147 -80.72 69.19 -47.92
N HIS A 148 -80.02 70.19 -48.47
CA HIS A 148 -78.56 70.19 -48.58
C HIS A 148 -77.89 70.14 -47.20
N GLU A 149 -78.34 70.95 -46.23
CA GLU A 149 -77.83 70.91 -44.87
C GLU A 149 -78.08 69.55 -44.19
N MET A 150 -79.27 68.97 -44.34
CA MET A 150 -79.60 67.65 -43.80
C MET A 150 -78.75 66.54 -44.41
N LYS A 151 -78.50 66.60 -45.72
CA LYS A 151 -77.59 65.68 -46.42
C LYS A 151 -76.15 65.83 -45.90
N CYS A 152 -75.62 67.06 -45.81
CA CYS A 152 -74.30 67.33 -45.25
C CYS A 152 -74.16 66.87 -43.80
N ARG A 153 -75.17 67.08 -42.95
CA ARG A 153 -75.21 66.59 -41.56
C ARG A 153 -75.26 65.06 -41.48
N LYS A 154 -75.98 64.40 -42.39
CA LYS A 154 -76.01 62.93 -42.48
C LYS A 154 -74.66 62.38 -42.94
N ASP A 155 -74.05 62.98 -43.96
CA ASP A 155 -72.77 62.56 -44.52
C ASP A 155 -71.63 62.74 -43.50
N THR A 156 -71.59 63.87 -42.78
CA THR A 156 -70.63 64.10 -41.69
C THR A 156 -70.81 63.13 -40.52
N LYS A 157 -72.05 62.84 -40.11
CA LYS A 157 -72.34 61.80 -39.10
C LYS A 157 -71.93 60.41 -39.58
N GLN A 158 -72.18 60.07 -40.84
CA GLN A 158 -71.79 58.79 -41.43
C GLN A 158 -70.26 58.66 -41.52
N GLN A 159 -69.55 59.73 -41.91
CA GLN A 159 -68.10 59.78 -41.91
C GLN A 159 -67.53 59.64 -40.50
N HIS A 160 -68.14 60.32 -39.50
CA HIS A 160 -67.76 60.20 -38.10
C HIS A 160 -67.91 58.76 -37.57
N LEU A 161 -69.06 58.12 -37.81
CA LEU A 161 -69.29 56.73 -37.43
C LEU A 161 -68.33 55.77 -38.15
N LYS A 162 -68.02 56.02 -39.43
CA LYS A 162 -67.04 55.23 -40.19
C LYS A 162 -65.63 55.36 -39.62
N ALA A 163 -65.23 56.55 -39.21
CA ALA A 163 -63.94 56.79 -38.54
C ALA A 163 -63.89 56.10 -37.17
N GLN A 164 -64.96 56.18 -36.38
CA GLN A 164 -65.07 55.46 -35.10
C GLN A 164 -64.99 53.94 -35.29
N LEU A 165 -65.67 53.39 -36.30
CA LEU A 165 -65.62 51.97 -36.62
C LEU A 165 -64.20 51.55 -37.03
N ALA A 166 -63.52 52.34 -37.87
CA ALA A 166 -62.14 52.07 -38.27
C ALA A 166 -61.18 52.08 -37.07
N LEU A 167 -61.34 53.04 -36.14
CA LEU A 167 -60.55 53.10 -34.90
C LEU A 167 -60.81 51.88 -34.01
N ALA A 168 -62.06 51.51 -33.80
CA ALA A 168 -62.44 50.33 -33.01
C ALA A 168 -61.89 49.03 -33.63
N HIS A 169 -61.94 48.90 -34.96
CA HIS A 169 -61.35 47.77 -35.67
C HIS A 169 -59.83 47.72 -35.50
N PHE A 170 -59.13 48.85 -35.62
CA PHE A 170 -57.69 48.93 -35.39
C PHE A 170 -57.32 48.51 -33.96
N GLN A 171 -58.04 49.01 -32.95
CA GLN A 171 -57.83 48.64 -31.55
C GLN A 171 -58.10 47.15 -31.32
N ALA A 172 -59.12 46.57 -31.96
CA ALA A 172 -59.43 45.14 -31.85
C ALA A 172 -58.30 44.27 -32.42
N GLU A 173 -57.78 44.59 -33.60
CA GLU A 173 -56.66 43.85 -34.18
C GLU A 173 -55.35 44.05 -33.39
N GLU A 174 -55.10 45.24 -32.84
CA GLU A 174 -53.96 45.46 -31.95
C GLU A 174 -54.07 44.62 -30.66
N LEU A 175 -55.24 44.61 -30.01
CA LEU A 175 -55.48 43.80 -28.81
C LEU A 175 -55.35 42.30 -29.12
N LYS A 176 -55.84 41.84 -30.27
CA LYS A 176 -55.69 40.46 -30.74
C LYS A 176 -54.23 40.10 -30.97
N ALA A 177 -53.44 40.99 -31.57
CA ALA A 177 -52.00 40.79 -31.74
C ALA A 177 -51.26 40.74 -30.39
N ARG A 178 -51.62 41.62 -29.45
CA ARG A 178 -51.07 41.60 -28.07
C ARG A 178 -51.43 40.32 -27.33
N ASN A 179 -52.69 39.87 -27.44
CA ASN A 179 -53.16 38.64 -26.81
C ASN A 179 -52.36 37.43 -27.34
N LYS A 180 -52.22 37.29 -28.67
CA LYS A 180 -51.39 36.24 -29.27
C LYS A 180 -49.94 36.25 -28.80
N LYS A 181 -49.34 37.43 -28.57
CA LYS A 181 -47.98 37.53 -28.02
C LYS A 181 -47.94 37.07 -26.57
N LEU A 182 -48.92 37.47 -25.76
CA LEU A 182 -49.02 37.07 -24.36
C LEU A 182 -49.24 35.57 -24.20
N THR A 183 -50.07 34.93 -25.04
CA THR A 183 -50.28 33.48 -24.99
C THR A 183 -49.00 32.72 -25.26
N VAL A 184 -48.24 33.10 -26.29
CA VAL A 184 -46.93 32.47 -26.58
C VAL A 184 -45.94 32.71 -25.43
N CYS A 185 -45.89 33.91 -24.85
CA CYS A 185 -45.04 34.18 -23.70
C CYS A 185 -45.42 33.34 -22.47
N LEU A 186 -46.72 33.11 -22.23
CA LEU A 186 -47.19 32.26 -21.14
C LEU A 186 -46.78 30.81 -21.36
N GLU A 187 -47.01 30.26 -22.56
CA GLU A 187 -46.60 28.89 -22.91
C GLU A 187 -45.09 28.67 -22.70
N ILE A 188 -44.26 29.63 -23.10
CA ILE A 188 -42.80 29.58 -22.87
C ILE A 188 -42.48 29.57 -21.37
N LYS A 189 -43.11 30.45 -20.59
CA LYS A 189 -42.86 30.55 -19.14
C LYS A 189 -43.35 29.32 -18.38
N GLU A 190 -44.44 28.71 -18.81
CA GLU A 190 -44.93 27.44 -18.26
C GLU A 190 -43.97 26.29 -18.56
N ALA A 191 -43.42 26.21 -19.78
CA ALA A 191 -42.40 25.23 -20.14
C ALA A 191 -41.11 25.40 -19.33
N GLU A 192 -40.63 26.64 -19.14
CA GLU A 192 -39.47 26.95 -18.27
C GLU A 192 -39.75 26.56 -16.82
N LEU A 193 -40.95 26.85 -16.30
CA LEU A 193 -41.35 26.47 -14.95
C LEU A 193 -41.40 24.95 -14.79
N HIS A 194 -41.90 24.23 -15.79
CA HIS A 194 -41.93 22.77 -15.75
C HIS A 194 -40.51 22.18 -15.73
N LYS A 195 -39.62 22.70 -16.58
CA LYS A 195 -38.21 22.30 -16.61
C LYS A 195 -37.51 22.53 -15.27
N THR A 196 -37.66 23.72 -14.70
CA THR A 196 -37.03 24.05 -13.41
C THR A 196 -37.56 23.19 -12.26
N LYS A 197 -38.86 22.85 -12.26
CA LYS A 197 -39.43 21.89 -11.29
C LYS A 197 -38.80 20.51 -11.41
N LEU A 198 -38.61 20.01 -12.63
CA LEU A 198 -37.98 18.72 -12.89
C LEU A 198 -36.50 18.72 -12.47
N ASP A 199 -35.76 19.80 -12.78
CA ASP A 199 -34.37 19.97 -12.36
C ASP A 199 -34.25 20.00 -10.83
N LEU A 200 -35.16 20.69 -10.13
CA LEU A 200 -35.19 20.72 -8.66
C LEU A 200 -35.45 19.33 -8.06
N GLN A 201 -36.36 18.56 -8.64
CA GLN A 201 -36.63 17.19 -8.20
C GLN A 201 -35.41 16.29 -8.38
N ASN A 202 -34.75 16.37 -9.54
CA ASN A 202 -33.54 15.61 -9.83
C ASN A 202 -32.39 15.99 -8.89
N ASN A 203 -32.20 17.28 -8.63
CA ASN A 203 -31.18 17.76 -7.69
C ASN A 203 -31.45 17.29 -6.26
N ALA A 204 -32.72 17.26 -5.83
CA ALA A 204 -33.09 16.74 -4.52
C ALA A 204 -32.79 15.23 -4.38
N LEU A 205 -33.01 14.45 -5.44
CA LEU A 205 -32.66 13.03 -5.47
C LEU A 205 -31.13 12.83 -5.42
N TYR A 206 -30.38 13.59 -6.21
CA TYR A 206 -28.91 13.53 -6.22
C TYR A 206 -28.32 13.88 -4.84
N LEU A 207 -28.83 14.93 -4.20
CA LEU A 207 -28.40 15.33 -2.87
C LEU A 207 -28.68 14.23 -1.85
N ARG A 208 -29.88 13.63 -1.88
CA ARG A 208 -30.24 12.51 -0.99
C ARG A 208 -29.29 11.32 -1.18
N GLN A 209 -28.96 10.97 -2.42
CA GLN A 209 -28.03 9.88 -2.71
C GLN A 209 -26.63 10.20 -2.17
N THR A 210 -26.15 11.42 -2.39
CA THR A 210 -24.82 11.86 -1.91
C THR A 210 -24.75 11.83 -0.39
N MET A 211 -25.82 12.26 0.31
CA MET A 211 -25.90 12.16 1.77
C MET A 211 -25.90 10.70 2.26
N GLN A 212 -26.60 9.80 1.56
CA GLN A 212 -26.59 8.39 1.93
C GLN A 212 -25.18 7.78 1.75
N GLU A 213 -24.49 8.14 0.66
CA GLU A 213 -23.12 7.70 0.41
C GLU A 213 -22.13 8.29 1.41
N SER A 214 -22.30 9.54 1.84
CA SER A 214 -21.45 10.15 2.87
C SER A 214 -21.61 9.41 4.20
N VAL A 215 -22.83 9.14 4.63
CA VAL A 215 -23.11 8.37 5.87
C VAL A 215 -22.49 6.97 5.81
N LYS A 216 -22.59 6.28 4.66
CA LYS A 216 -21.94 4.96 4.48
C LYS A 216 -20.42 5.06 4.62
N LYS A 217 -19.79 6.07 4.02
CA LYS A 217 -18.34 6.30 4.13
C LYS A 217 -17.94 6.64 5.57
N ASP A 218 -18.72 7.46 6.27
CA ASP A 218 -18.44 7.82 7.67
C ASP A 218 -18.50 6.59 8.60
N LEU A 219 -19.46 5.69 8.37
CA LEU A 219 -19.52 4.41 9.09
C LEU A 219 -18.30 3.53 8.80
N GLN A 220 -17.87 3.44 7.54
CA GLN A 220 -16.66 2.70 7.18
C GLN A 220 -15.40 3.31 7.83
N ILE A 221 -15.26 4.64 7.81
CA ILE A 221 -14.15 5.34 8.45
C ILE A 221 -14.12 5.06 9.95
N ARG A 222 -15.30 5.06 10.60
CA ARG A 222 -15.41 4.72 12.03
C ARG A 222 -14.95 3.28 12.31
N GLY A 223 -15.44 2.31 11.54
CA GLY A 223 -15.02 0.91 11.69
C GLY A 223 -13.50 0.74 11.51
N LEU A 224 -12.92 1.37 10.46
CA LEU A 224 -11.47 1.34 10.25
C LEU A 224 -10.67 2.00 11.38
N LYS A 225 -11.23 3.04 12.02
CA LYS A 225 -10.61 3.69 13.17
C LYS A 225 -10.62 2.79 14.41
N GLU A 226 -11.72 2.09 14.64
CA GLU A 226 -11.85 1.11 15.73
C GLU A 226 -10.87 -0.06 15.52
N ASP A 227 -10.82 -0.62 14.31
CA ASP A 227 -9.86 -1.67 13.94
C ASP A 227 -8.41 -1.21 14.15
N LEU A 228 -8.08 0.01 13.70
CA LEU A 228 -6.74 0.57 13.88
C LEU A 228 -6.39 0.73 15.36
N GLN A 229 -7.33 1.18 16.17
CA GLN A 229 -7.14 1.33 17.62
C GLN A 229 -6.90 -0.03 18.28
N GLU A 230 -7.66 -1.06 17.92
CA GLU A 230 -7.42 -2.43 18.37
C GLU A 230 -6.02 -2.90 17.97
N LYS A 231 -5.62 -2.71 16.70
CA LYS A 231 -4.29 -3.08 16.23
C LYS A 231 -3.17 -2.36 16.98
N ILE A 232 -3.33 -1.07 17.29
CA ILE A 232 -2.35 -0.31 18.09
C ILE A 232 -2.19 -0.93 19.48
N VAL A 233 -3.30 -1.28 20.15
CA VAL A 233 -3.25 -1.93 21.47
C VAL A 233 -2.56 -3.30 21.39
N THR A 234 -2.90 -4.12 20.39
CA THR A 234 -2.24 -5.43 20.21
C THR A 234 -0.76 -5.29 19.92
N MET A 235 -0.35 -4.32 19.12
CA MET A 235 1.05 -4.03 18.81
C MET A 235 1.82 -3.60 20.06
N TYR A 236 1.23 -2.74 20.89
CA TYR A 236 1.83 -2.33 22.15
C TYR A 236 2.04 -3.53 23.07
N ASN A 237 1.01 -4.36 23.28
CA ASN A 237 1.11 -5.56 24.11
C ASN A 237 2.18 -6.54 23.61
N LEU A 238 2.22 -6.81 22.31
CA LEU A 238 3.23 -7.68 21.70
C LEU A 238 4.64 -7.09 21.84
N SER A 239 4.79 -5.77 21.69
CA SER A 239 6.09 -5.12 21.88
C SER A 239 6.56 -5.22 23.34
N SER A 240 5.65 -5.05 24.31
CA SER A 240 5.98 -5.22 25.73
C SER A 240 6.36 -6.67 26.05
N GLN A 241 5.62 -7.64 25.52
CA GLN A 241 5.95 -9.07 25.69
C GLN A 241 7.30 -9.42 25.05
N LEU A 242 7.61 -8.88 23.86
CA LEU A 242 8.89 -9.10 23.21
C LEU A 242 10.04 -8.52 24.03
N GLN A 243 9.88 -7.32 24.59
CA GLN A 243 10.87 -6.72 25.47
C GLN A 243 11.07 -7.56 26.74
N TRP A 244 9.99 -8.03 27.36
CA TRP A 244 10.06 -8.90 28.53
C TRP A 244 10.79 -10.21 28.23
N ASN A 245 10.40 -10.91 27.17
CA ASN A 245 11.04 -12.16 26.75
C ASN A 245 12.52 -11.97 26.42
N ARG A 246 12.90 -10.81 25.87
CA ARG A 246 14.30 -10.47 25.59
C ARG A 246 15.10 -10.35 26.90
N LEU A 247 14.55 -9.68 27.91
CA LEU A 247 15.19 -9.56 29.22
C LEU A 247 15.29 -10.94 29.89
N GLU A 248 14.20 -11.71 29.91
CA GLU A 248 14.20 -13.06 30.48
C GLU A 248 15.21 -13.99 29.79
N THR A 249 15.36 -13.87 28.46
CA THR A 249 16.37 -14.63 27.72
C THR A 249 17.80 -14.23 28.10
N GLN A 250 18.05 -12.93 28.31
CA GLN A 250 19.35 -12.43 28.77
C GLN A 250 19.65 -12.93 30.19
N ASP A 251 18.69 -12.88 31.09
CA ASP A 251 18.83 -13.36 32.46
C ASP A 251 19.14 -14.87 32.49
N ARG A 252 18.38 -15.69 31.74
CA ARG A 252 18.66 -17.12 31.60
C ARG A 252 20.02 -17.41 31.00
N HIS A 253 20.48 -16.59 30.05
CA HIS A 253 21.82 -16.73 29.48
C HIS A 253 22.89 -16.47 30.56
N LEU A 254 22.74 -15.44 31.38
CA LEU A 254 23.65 -15.16 32.49
C LEU A 254 23.67 -16.29 33.53
N GLU A 255 22.49 -16.84 33.88
CA GLU A 255 22.38 -17.99 34.77
C GLU A 255 23.08 -19.23 34.21
N LYS A 256 22.90 -19.51 32.91
CA LYS A 256 23.57 -20.61 32.22
C LYS A 256 25.10 -20.46 32.29
N GLU A 257 25.62 -19.28 31.96
CA GLU A 257 27.07 -19.03 32.02
C GLU A 257 27.63 -19.18 33.43
N LYS A 258 26.89 -18.68 34.45
CA LYS A 258 27.24 -18.88 35.86
C LYS A 258 27.27 -20.35 36.23
N LEU A 259 26.27 -21.13 35.82
CA LEU A 259 26.20 -22.56 36.09
C LEU A 259 27.35 -23.33 35.43
N ILE A 260 27.70 -22.99 34.19
CA ILE A 260 28.85 -23.57 33.47
C ILE A 260 30.15 -23.26 34.22
N SER A 261 30.34 -22.03 34.68
CA SER A 261 31.52 -21.64 35.46
C SER A 261 31.61 -22.43 36.76
N ASN A 262 30.51 -22.51 37.52
CA ASN A 262 30.46 -23.27 38.76
C ASN A 262 30.74 -24.76 38.53
N TRP A 263 30.18 -25.35 37.47
CA TRP A 263 30.43 -26.74 37.13
C TRP A 263 31.89 -27.00 36.79
N LYS A 264 32.53 -26.13 36.00
CA LYS A 264 33.98 -26.23 35.69
C LYS A 264 34.85 -26.13 36.94
N GLN A 265 34.49 -25.22 37.86
CA GLN A 265 35.21 -25.08 39.12
C GLN A 265 35.07 -26.35 39.97
N MET A 266 33.86 -26.88 40.11
CA MET A 266 33.60 -28.10 40.86
C MET A 266 34.34 -29.31 40.26
N GLU A 267 34.39 -29.42 38.93
CA GLU A 267 35.17 -30.48 38.26
C GLU A 267 36.67 -30.35 38.59
N LEU A 268 37.24 -29.14 38.55
CA LEU A 268 38.64 -28.92 38.91
C LEU A 268 38.92 -29.27 40.38
N GLU A 269 38.05 -28.83 41.30
CA GLU A 269 38.15 -29.15 42.72
C GLU A 269 38.08 -30.66 42.96
N HIS A 270 37.16 -31.35 42.28
CA HIS A 270 37.03 -32.80 42.36
C HIS A 270 38.28 -33.54 41.86
N GLN A 271 38.83 -33.13 40.71
CA GLN A 271 40.05 -33.73 40.18
C GLN A 271 41.25 -33.51 41.12
N LEU A 272 41.38 -32.30 41.69
CA LEU A 272 42.42 -32.00 42.66
C LEU A 272 42.27 -32.86 43.92
N GLU A 273 41.06 -32.95 44.48
CA GLU A 273 40.77 -33.76 45.66
C GLU A 273 41.11 -35.24 45.42
N LYS A 274 40.73 -35.77 44.25
CA LYS A 274 41.05 -37.15 43.84
C LYS A 274 42.55 -37.40 43.81
N VAL A 275 43.34 -36.49 43.22
CA VAL A 275 44.80 -36.60 43.18
C VAL A 275 45.38 -36.56 44.60
N CYS A 276 44.97 -35.57 45.40
CA CYS A 276 45.42 -35.45 46.79
C CYS A 276 45.06 -36.67 47.66
N LEU A 277 43.91 -37.31 47.43
CA LEU A 277 43.53 -38.55 48.13
C LEU A 277 44.41 -39.72 47.71
N LEU A 278 44.71 -39.86 46.42
CA LEU A 278 45.60 -40.91 45.91
C LEU A 278 47.02 -40.76 46.42
N GLU A 279 47.55 -39.54 46.48
CA GLU A 279 48.87 -39.25 47.04
C GLU A 279 48.94 -39.56 48.53
N ARG A 280 47.97 -39.09 49.32
CA ARG A 280 47.86 -39.42 50.75
C ARG A 280 47.79 -40.93 51.00
N TRP A 281 47.05 -41.66 50.16
CA TRP A 281 46.97 -43.12 50.26
C TRP A 281 48.30 -43.81 49.92
N LYS A 282 48.99 -43.35 48.86
CA LYS A 282 50.34 -43.86 48.50
C LYS A 282 51.34 -43.61 49.62
N GLU A 283 51.38 -42.40 50.18
CA GLU A 283 52.28 -42.06 51.29
C GLU A 283 52.03 -42.94 52.51
N LYS A 284 50.75 -43.12 52.89
CA LYS A 284 50.38 -44.00 53.99
C LYS A 284 50.82 -45.44 53.76
N SER A 285 50.60 -45.97 52.55
CA SER A 285 51.02 -47.32 52.18
C SER A 285 52.55 -47.49 52.22
N ILE A 286 53.30 -46.50 51.72
CA ILE A 286 54.77 -46.50 51.78
C ILE A 286 55.26 -46.48 53.23
N LEU A 287 54.65 -45.67 54.10
CA LEU A 287 54.98 -45.61 55.52
C LEU A 287 54.71 -46.94 56.23
N GLU A 288 53.55 -47.56 55.97
CA GLU A 288 53.21 -48.87 56.50
C GLU A 288 54.19 -49.95 56.03
N LEU A 289 54.57 -49.93 54.74
CA LEU A 289 55.54 -50.87 54.18
C LEU A 289 56.93 -50.69 54.80
N LYS A 290 57.40 -49.44 54.96
CA LYS A 290 58.65 -49.13 55.68
C LYS A 290 58.61 -49.63 57.12
N LYS A 291 57.50 -49.42 57.84
CA LYS A 291 57.32 -49.92 59.21
C LYS A 291 57.41 -51.44 59.26
N ARG A 292 56.69 -52.16 58.39
CA ARG A 292 56.77 -53.62 58.30
C ARG A 292 58.17 -54.12 57.93
N GLN A 293 58.88 -53.42 57.06
CA GLN A 293 60.25 -53.75 56.70
C GLN A 293 61.19 -53.61 57.90
N THR A 294 61.06 -52.53 58.69
CA THR A 294 61.84 -52.36 59.91
C THR A 294 61.54 -53.44 60.95
N GLU A 295 60.26 -53.79 61.14
CA GLU A 295 59.84 -54.90 62.01
C GLU A 295 60.47 -56.23 61.54
N LEU A 296 60.40 -56.53 60.24
CA LEU A 296 60.99 -57.73 59.67
C LEU A 296 62.52 -57.79 59.89
N ASP A 297 63.22 -56.68 59.70
CA ASP A 297 64.67 -56.62 59.88
C ASP A 297 65.05 -56.79 61.36
N THR A 298 64.28 -56.22 62.30
CA THR A 298 64.46 -56.48 63.74
C THR A 298 64.31 -57.97 64.07
N VAL A 299 63.22 -58.62 63.63
CA VAL A 299 63.00 -60.06 63.84
C VAL A 299 64.10 -60.91 63.20
N LYS A 300 64.60 -60.54 62.01
CA LYS A 300 65.75 -61.24 61.39
C LYS A 300 67.01 -61.14 62.24
N THR A 301 67.28 -59.97 62.83
CA THR A 301 68.45 -59.79 63.71
C THR A 301 68.30 -60.58 65.00
N GLU A 302 67.11 -60.60 65.60
CA GLU A 302 66.79 -61.43 66.77
C GLU A 302 66.94 -62.91 66.47
N LEU A 303 66.39 -63.40 65.34
CA LEU A 303 66.53 -64.79 64.92
C LEU A 303 68.00 -65.18 64.71
N LYS A 304 68.83 -64.29 64.16
CA LYS A 304 70.28 -64.52 64.03
C LYS A 304 70.95 -64.63 65.41
N LYS A 305 70.63 -63.73 66.33
CA LYS A 305 71.13 -63.79 67.72
C LYS A 305 70.73 -65.09 68.41
N GLU A 306 69.45 -65.47 68.31
CA GLU A 306 68.92 -66.73 68.85
C GLU A 306 69.61 -67.96 68.23
N ARG A 307 69.86 -67.98 66.91
CA ARG A 307 70.61 -69.07 66.26
C ARG A 307 72.05 -69.16 66.75
N CYS A 308 72.74 -68.03 66.90
CA CYS A 308 74.09 -67.98 67.46
C CYS A 308 74.09 -68.49 68.91
N GLN A 309 73.14 -68.04 69.73
CA GLN A 309 72.99 -68.50 71.11
C GLN A 309 72.69 -70.01 71.17
N HIS A 310 71.79 -70.50 70.31
CA HIS A 310 71.48 -71.92 70.22
C HIS A 310 72.70 -72.76 69.81
N ALA A 311 73.50 -72.29 68.85
CA ALA A 311 74.74 -72.96 68.44
C ALA A 311 75.76 -73.04 69.59
N GLN A 312 75.94 -71.95 70.34
CA GLN A 312 76.77 -71.93 71.55
C GLN A 312 76.26 -72.90 72.61
N ASN A 313 74.94 -72.88 72.88
CA ASN A 313 74.31 -73.79 73.83
C ASN A 313 74.50 -75.26 73.40
N LYS A 314 74.33 -75.56 72.10
CA LYS A 314 74.58 -76.89 71.54
C LYS A 314 76.03 -77.33 71.72
N GLN A 315 76.99 -76.44 71.46
CA GLN A 315 78.42 -76.72 71.65
C GLN A 315 78.75 -76.95 73.14
N ALA A 316 78.17 -76.16 74.04
CA ALA A 316 78.31 -76.35 75.49
C ALA A 316 77.72 -77.71 75.92
N LEU A 317 76.54 -78.09 75.41
CA LEU A 317 75.96 -79.42 75.65
C LEU A 317 76.83 -80.56 75.10
N GLU A 318 77.46 -80.39 73.93
CA GLU A 318 78.40 -81.37 73.40
C GLU A 318 79.68 -81.48 74.24
N LEU A 319 80.22 -80.37 74.73
CA LEU A 319 81.34 -80.36 75.67
C LEU A 319 80.98 -81.07 76.97
N LEU A 320 79.80 -80.80 77.53
CA LEU A 320 79.28 -81.51 78.69
C LEU A 320 79.11 -83.00 78.41
N ARG A 321 78.55 -83.37 77.25
CA ARG A 321 78.43 -84.78 76.84
C ARG A 321 79.80 -85.45 76.75
N LYS A 322 80.78 -84.82 76.11
CA LYS A 322 82.16 -85.33 76.03
C LYS A 322 82.79 -85.47 77.41
N HIS A 323 82.64 -84.47 78.28
CA HIS A 323 83.11 -84.52 79.66
C HIS A 323 82.48 -85.71 80.41
N CYS A 324 81.16 -85.87 80.33
CA CYS A 324 80.44 -86.99 80.93
C CYS A 324 80.87 -88.36 80.37
N SER A 325 81.24 -88.45 79.08
CA SER A 325 81.77 -89.67 78.48
C SER A 325 83.26 -89.92 78.75
N SER A 326 84.04 -88.88 79.07
CA SER A 326 85.48 -88.97 79.41
C SER A 326 85.74 -89.18 80.90
N LEU A 327 84.71 -89.01 81.74
CA LEU A 327 84.77 -89.55 83.09
C LEU A 327 85.01 -91.07 82.94
N PRO A 328 85.97 -91.66 83.68
CA PRO A 328 86.07 -93.11 83.75
C PRO A 328 84.69 -93.64 84.11
N ALA A 329 84.29 -94.79 83.55
CA ALA A 329 83.05 -95.43 83.93
C ALA A 329 83.02 -95.58 85.45
N LEU A 330 82.47 -94.58 86.15
CA LEU A 330 81.85 -94.81 87.42
C LEU A 330 80.72 -95.72 87.03
N ASP A 331 80.83 -96.94 87.54
CA ASP A 331 79.83 -97.97 87.53
C ASP A 331 78.56 -97.40 88.18
N LEU A 332 77.83 -96.58 87.41
CA LEU A 332 76.55 -95.99 87.79
C LEU A 332 75.41 -96.97 87.48
N ALA A 333 75.74 -98.25 87.27
CA ALA A 333 74.78 -99.35 87.20
C ALA A 333 74.24 -99.73 88.60
N GLN A 334 74.74 -99.15 89.69
CA GLN A 334 74.28 -99.53 91.04
C GLN A 334 73.47 -98.47 91.83
N ASN A 335 73.39 -97.20 91.43
CA ASN A 335 72.80 -96.16 92.33
C ASN A 335 71.62 -95.33 91.79
N PHE A 336 70.97 -95.72 90.69
CA PHE A 336 69.65 -95.18 90.32
C PHE A 336 68.56 -96.25 90.39
N LYS A 337 68.47 -96.89 91.55
CA LYS A 337 67.18 -97.39 92.07
C LYS A 337 66.60 -96.27 92.93
N VAL A 338 65.94 -95.31 92.30
CA VAL A 338 64.94 -94.50 92.97
C VAL A 338 63.71 -94.54 92.09
N ASP A 339 62.79 -95.40 92.51
CA ASP A 339 61.40 -95.41 92.10
C ASP A 339 60.84 -93.98 92.19
N PHE A 340 60.04 -93.56 91.21
CA PHE A 340 58.69 -93.01 91.43
C PHE A 340 58.02 -92.74 90.08
N LEU A 341 57.42 -93.81 89.56
CA LEU A 341 56.05 -93.72 89.08
C LEU A 341 55.18 -93.39 90.30
N ASN A 342 54.60 -92.19 90.33
CA ASN A 342 53.33 -91.94 91.01
C ASN A 342 52.55 -90.89 90.21
N LYS A 343 51.63 -91.46 89.43
CA LYS A 343 50.41 -90.95 88.79
C LYS A 343 50.16 -89.45 88.74
#